data_AF-A0AAP0DXV2-F1
#
_entry.id   AF-A0AAP0DXV2-F1
#
_cell.length_a   1.000
_cell.length_b   1.000
_cell.length_c   1.000
_cell.angle_alpha   90.00
_cell.angle_beta   90.00
_cell.angle_gamma   90.00
#
_symmetry.space_group_name_H-M   'P 1'
#
loop_
_entity.id
_entity.type
_entity.pdbx_description
1 polymer ?
#
loop_
_entity_poly.entity_id
_entity_poly.type
_entity_poly.pdbx_seq_one_letter_code
_entity_poly.pdbx_strand_id
1 'polypeptide(L)'
;MVERLRSSPCQSRNFNTSTTSVERPLPLPMVEILNKPLVISRETPKPNKPGKMRPITQPHKEDFIVMDALSQLLNIVFEDIFLTQSHGFRKGRGPITFFAHVQSWGEVDRLIKADIVGCFDNIEHALLNSRVRLNIGNHNEN
;
A
#
# COMPACT_ATOMS: atom_id res chain seq x y z
N MET A 1 13.15 79.45 -11.18
CA MET A 1 14.14 79.06 -12.21
C MET A 1 13.49 77.97 -13.05
N VAL A 2 13.13 78.32 -14.27
CA VAL A 2 12.35 77.52 -15.21
C VAL A 2 13.32 76.77 -16.11
N GLU A 3 13.18 75.45 -16.25
CA GLU A 3 13.48 74.78 -17.53
C GLU A 3 12.68 73.48 -17.74
N ARG A 4 11.69 73.64 -18.61
CA ARG A 4 11.01 72.72 -19.56
C ARG A 4 12.00 71.81 -20.32
N LEU A 5 11.75 70.63 -20.92
CA LEU A 5 10.63 69.75 -21.37
C LEU A 5 11.24 68.31 -21.49
N ARG A 6 10.54 67.17 -21.56
CA ARG A 6 9.49 66.71 -22.49
C ARG A 6 8.79 65.46 -21.93
N SER A 7 7.51 65.35 -22.23
CA SER A 7 6.60 64.23 -22.00
C SER A 7 6.90 62.98 -22.84
N SER A 8 6.72 61.80 -22.25
CA SER A 8 6.19 60.60 -22.92
C SER A 8 5.40 59.74 -21.89
N PRO A 9 4.26 59.11 -22.26
CA PRO A 9 3.35 58.48 -21.31
C PRO A 9 3.80 57.06 -20.95
N CYS A 10 3.95 56.77 -19.65
CA CYS A 10 4.15 55.42 -19.14
C CYS A 10 2.86 54.62 -19.32
N GLN A 11 2.80 53.79 -20.36
CA GLN A 11 1.73 52.82 -20.58
C GLN A 11 1.70 51.79 -19.45
N SER A 12 0.50 51.54 -18.93
CA SER A 12 0.14 50.43 -18.04
C SER A 12 0.54 49.10 -18.67
N ARG A 13 1.53 48.43 -18.07
CA ARG A 13 1.95 47.10 -18.48
C ARG A 13 1.04 46.08 -17.80
N ASN A 14 -0.05 45.71 -18.47
CA ASN A 14 -0.87 44.57 -18.11
C ASN A 14 -0.02 43.31 -18.24
N PHE A 15 0.44 42.77 -17.09
CA PHE A 15 1.02 41.44 -17.05
C PHE A 15 -0.11 40.42 -17.01
N ASN A 16 -0.50 40.00 -18.21
CA ASN A 16 -1.32 38.83 -18.42
C ASN A 16 -0.42 37.61 -18.15
N THR A 17 -0.22 37.22 -16.90
CA THR A 17 0.30 35.89 -16.59
C THR A 17 -0.90 34.98 -16.39
N SER A 18 -1.44 34.49 -17.50
CA SER A 18 -2.17 33.23 -17.53
C SER A 18 -1.22 32.18 -16.96
N THR A 19 -1.33 31.88 -15.68
CA THR A 19 -0.70 30.72 -15.06
C THR A 19 -1.42 29.50 -15.60
N THR A 20 -1.11 29.14 -16.85
CA THR A 20 -1.38 27.83 -17.41
C THR A 20 -0.65 26.84 -16.52
N SER A 21 -1.39 26.18 -15.64
CA SER A 21 -1.03 24.93 -15.01
C SER A 21 -0.69 23.94 -16.12
N VAL A 22 0.57 23.91 -16.53
CA VAL A 22 1.08 22.82 -17.36
C VAL A 22 1.11 21.62 -16.44
N GLU A 23 0.02 20.85 -16.44
CA GLU A 23 0.06 19.46 -16.02
C GLU A 23 1.17 18.80 -16.83
N ARG A 24 2.33 18.60 -16.21
CA ARG A 24 3.42 17.88 -16.85
C ARG A 24 2.92 16.44 -17.01
N PRO A 25 2.80 15.92 -18.24
CA PRO A 25 2.44 14.54 -18.44
C PRO A 25 3.45 13.69 -17.70
N LEU A 26 2.98 12.70 -16.95
CA LEU A 26 3.84 11.75 -16.28
C LEU A 26 4.83 11.18 -17.29
N PRO A 27 6.12 11.02 -16.93
CA PRO A 27 7.13 10.53 -17.85
C PRO A 27 6.65 9.24 -18.51
N LEU A 28 6.81 9.12 -19.83
CA LEU A 28 6.33 7.99 -20.65
C LEU A 28 6.49 6.58 -20.03
N PRO A 29 7.58 6.22 -19.30
CA PRO A 29 7.65 4.92 -18.60
C PRO A 29 6.52 4.68 -17.59
N MET A 30 5.99 5.72 -16.96
CA MET A 30 4.88 5.60 -16.00
C MET A 30 3.54 5.30 -16.66
N VAL A 31 3.30 5.83 -17.87
CA VAL A 31 2.07 5.55 -18.63
C VAL A 31 2.07 4.11 -19.15
N GLU A 32 3.25 3.58 -19.47
CA GLU A 32 3.42 2.20 -19.95
C GLU A 32 3.27 1.15 -18.83
N ILE A 33 3.67 1.47 -17.59
CA ILE A 33 3.38 0.65 -16.40
C ILE A 33 1.86 0.57 -16.16
N LEU A 34 1.14 1.68 -16.35
CA LEU A 34 -0.30 1.76 -16.09
C LEU A 34 -1.14 0.89 -17.05
N ASN A 35 -0.62 0.60 -18.25
CA ASN A 35 -1.32 -0.16 -19.30
C ASN A 35 -0.94 -1.65 -19.35
N LYS A 36 -0.04 -2.13 -18.47
CA LYS A 36 0.28 -3.57 -18.38
C LYS A 36 -0.85 -4.31 -17.64
N PRO A 37 -1.24 -5.52 -18.08
CA PRO A 37 -2.16 -6.34 -17.30
C PRO A 37 -1.54 -6.63 -15.94
N LEU A 38 -2.24 -6.26 -14.87
CA LEU A 38 -1.69 -6.17 -13.50
C LEU A 38 -1.23 -7.52 -12.91
N VAL A 39 -1.57 -8.66 -13.52
CA VAL A 39 -1.41 -9.98 -12.91
C VAL A 39 -1.15 -11.07 -13.95
N ILE A 40 -0.20 -11.95 -13.65
CA ILE A 40 -0.01 -13.25 -14.32
C ILE A 40 -0.61 -14.33 -13.42
N SER A 41 -1.59 -15.09 -13.92
CA SER A 41 -2.12 -16.27 -13.21
C SER A 41 -1.36 -17.53 -13.62
N ARG A 42 -0.85 -18.29 -12.64
CA ARG A 42 -0.20 -19.58 -12.84
C ARG A 42 -0.84 -20.64 -11.97
N GLU A 43 -1.09 -21.82 -12.52
CA GLU A 43 -1.58 -22.95 -11.73
C GLU A 43 -0.43 -23.74 -11.13
N THR A 44 -0.49 -24.01 -9.82
CA THR A 44 0.49 -24.86 -9.13
C THR A 44 -0.20 -26.02 -8.42
N PRO A 45 0.39 -27.23 -8.42
CA PRO A 45 -0.22 -28.37 -7.76
C PRO A 45 -0.26 -28.20 -6.23
N LYS A 46 -1.37 -28.60 -5.60
CA LYS A 46 -1.45 -28.63 -4.14
C LYS A 46 -0.56 -29.74 -3.60
N PRO A 47 0.37 -29.45 -2.68
CA PRO A 47 1.10 -30.50 -1.99
C PRO A 47 0.11 -31.40 -1.25
N ASN A 48 0.32 -32.72 -1.35
CA ASN A 48 -0.51 -33.76 -0.73
C ASN A 48 -1.96 -33.86 -1.24
N LYS A 49 -2.31 -33.25 -2.38
CA LYS A 49 -3.62 -33.38 -3.03
C LYS A 49 -3.47 -33.52 -4.56
N PRO A 50 -3.18 -34.73 -5.08
CA PRO A 50 -3.01 -34.96 -6.52
C PRO A 50 -4.28 -34.56 -7.28
N GLY A 51 -4.10 -33.89 -8.42
CA GLY A 51 -5.21 -33.42 -9.27
C GLY A 51 -5.87 -32.10 -8.84
N LYS A 52 -5.48 -31.50 -7.70
CA LYS A 52 -5.97 -30.17 -7.29
C LYS A 52 -4.92 -29.10 -7.54
N MET A 53 -5.25 -28.10 -8.36
CA MET A 53 -4.41 -26.94 -8.62
C MET A 53 -4.77 -25.76 -7.70
N ARG A 54 -3.79 -24.86 -7.47
CA ARG A 54 -3.96 -23.53 -6.87
C ARG A 54 -3.65 -22.50 -7.95
N PRO A 55 -4.60 -21.63 -8.31
CA PRO A 55 -4.25 -20.44 -9.05
C PRO A 55 -3.40 -19.55 -8.15
N ILE A 56 -2.19 -19.23 -8.59
CA ILE A 56 -1.30 -18.25 -7.97
C ILE A 56 -1.32 -17.01 -8.86
N THR A 57 -1.82 -15.93 -8.28
CA THR A 57 -1.70 -14.57 -8.79
C THR A 57 -0.27 -14.11 -8.52
N GLN A 58 0.56 -14.01 -9.55
CA GLN A 58 1.92 -13.49 -9.45
C GLN A 58 1.97 -12.06 -10.03
N PRO A 59 2.42 -11.06 -9.24
CA PRO A 59 2.58 -9.69 -9.74
C PRO A 59 3.79 -9.59 -10.68
N HIS A 60 3.86 -8.50 -11.46
CA HIS A 60 5.06 -8.18 -12.22
C HIS A 60 6.23 -7.82 -11.29
N LYS A 61 7.47 -7.93 -11.78
CA LYS A 61 8.67 -7.63 -10.98
C LYS A 61 8.69 -6.17 -10.49
N GLU A 62 8.22 -5.24 -11.31
CA GLU A 62 8.11 -3.82 -10.98
C GLU A 62 7.11 -3.61 -9.82
N ASP A 63 5.92 -4.21 -9.94
CA ASP A 63 4.88 -4.16 -8.90
C ASP A 63 5.34 -4.81 -7.61
N PHE A 64 6.13 -5.89 -7.69
CA PHE A 64 6.69 -6.56 -6.52
C PHE A 64 7.55 -5.61 -5.68
N ILE A 65 8.33 -4.72 -6.30
CA ILE A 65 9.16 -3.74 -5.58
C ILE A 65 8.27 -2.75 -4.82
N VAL A 66 7.21 -2.26 -5.46
CA VAL A 66 6.25 -1.33 -4.84
C VAL A 66 5.50 -2.03 -3.69
N MET A 67 5.07 -3.26 -3.89
CA MET A 67 4.41 -4.08 -2.87
C MET A 67 5.34 -4.36 -1.68
N ASP A 68 6.62 -4.64 -1.92
CA ASP A 68 7.60 -4.88 -0.86
C ASP A 68 7.88 -3.59 -0.06
N ALA A 69 8.07 -2.46 -0.74
CA ALA A 69 8.24 -1.16 -0.07
C ALA A 69 7.02 -0.81 0.78
N LEU A 70 5.81 -1.02 0.25
CA LEU A 70 4.55 -0.82 0.99
C LEU A 70 4.44 -1.76 2.18
N SER A 71 4.80 -3.04 2.02
CA SER A 71 4.80 -4.03 3.09
C SER A 71 5.72 -3.61 4.24
N GLN A 72 6.93 -3.13 3.93
CA GLN A 72 7.86 -2.63 4.95
C GLN A 72 7.29 -1.44 5.74
N LEU A 73 6.68 -0.47 5.04
CA LEU A 73 6.04 0.68 5.67
C LEU A 73 4.86 0.28 6.56
N LEU A 74 3.96 -0.57 6.04
CA LEU A 74 2.80 -1.04 6.78
C LEU A 74 3.22 -1.86 8.00
N ASN A 75 4.27 -2.66 7.90
CA ASN A 75 4.79 -3.39 9.06
C ASN A 75 5.21 -2.44 10.18
N ILE A 76 5.83 -1.29 9.88
CA ILE A 76 6.22 -0.32 10.90
C ILE A 76 5.00 0.28 11.60
N VAL A 77 3.96 0.66 10.85
CA VAL A 77 2.75 1.29 11.40
C VAL A 77 1.90 0.29 12.19
N PHE A 78 1.75 -0.93 11.69
CA PHE A 78 0.82 -1.91 12.25
C PHE A 78 1.42 -2.83 13.31
N GLU A 79 2.74 -2.89 13.46
CA GLU A 79 3.37 -3.79 14.46
C GLU A 79 2.92 -3.48 15.90
N ASP A 80 2.73 -2.19 16.23
CA ASP A 80 2.27 -1.75 17.54
C ASP A 80 0.78 -1.98 17.78
N ILE A 81 0.00 -2.17 16.72
CA ILE A 81 -1.45 -2.40 16.78
C ILE A 81 -1.76 -3.89 16.93
N PHE A 82 -0.87 -4.76 16.42
CA PHE A 82 -1.10 -6.20 16.46
C PHE A 82 -1.03 -6.78 17.87
N LEU A 83 -1.99 -7.66 18.18
CA LEU A 83 -2.01 -8.43 19.42
C LEU A 83 -0.72 -9.24 19.61
N THR A 84 -0.26 -9.35 20.85
CA THR A 84 0.94 -10.12 21.20
C THR A 84 0.83 -11.60 20.84
N GLN A 85 -0.39 -12.15 20.81
CA GLN A 85 -0.69 -13.53 20.45
C GLN A 85 -0.75 -13.75 18.92
N SER A 86 -0.67 -12.69 18.12
CA SER A 86 -0.60 -12.81 16.66
C SER A 86 0.85 -13.07 16.24
N HIS A 87 1.10 -14.23 15.64
CA HIS A 87 2.44 -14.64 15.17
C HIS A 87 2.53 -14.76 13.63
N GLY A 88 1.40 -14.79 12.93
CA GLY A 88 1.38 -14.97 11.47
C GLY A 88 1.84 -13.72 10.73
N PHE A 89 2.64 -13.91 9.67
CA PHE A 89 3.07 -12.87 8.72
C PHE A 89 3.75 -11.64 9.33
N ARG A 90 4.34 -11.76 10.53
CA ARG A 90 5.02 -10.67 11.25
C ARG A 90 6.52 -10.86 11.25
N LYS A 91 7.27 -9.76 11.17
CA LYS A 91 8.74 -9.78 11.20
C LYS A 91 9.21 -10.26 12.57
N GLY A 92 10.10 -11.26 12.60
CA GLY A 92 10.64 -11.82 13.85
C GLY A 92 9.66 -12.69 14.65
N ARG A 93 8.46 -12.95 14.15
CA ARG A 93 7.48 -13.87 14.74
C ARG A 93 7.14 -14.98 13.76
N GLY A 94 6.87 -16.17 14.29
CA GLY A 94 6.55 -17.34 13.49
C GLY A 94 6.22 -18.56 14.35
N PRO A 95 6.26 -19.77 13.77
CA PRO A 95 5.86 -21.00 14.46
C PRO A 95 6.63 -21.25 15.75
N ILE A 96 7.93 -20.96 15.76
CA ILE A 96 8.80 -21.17 16.95
C ILE A 96 8.36 -20.25 18.10
N THR A 97 8.17 -18.94 17.82
CA THR A 97 7.69 -17.98 18.83
C THR A 97 6.29 -18.31 19.34
N PHE A 98 5.45 -18.88 18.47
CA PHE A 98 4.10 -19.32 18.84
C PHE A 98 4.16 -20.50 19.81
N PHE A 99 4.95 -21.53 19.52
CA PHE A 99 5.09 -22.68 20.43
C PHE A 99 5.70 -22.30 21.78
N ALA A 100 6.70 -21.39 21.79
CA ALA A 100 7.23 -20.84 23.03
C ALA A 100 6.14 -20.10 23.84
N HIS A 101 5.26 -19.35 23.16
CA HIS A 101 4.14 -18.69 23.81
C HIS A 101 3.11 -19.68 24.36
N VAL A 102 2.75 -20.72 23.60
CA VAL A 102 1.82 -21.77 24.05
C VAL A 102 2.37 -22.54 25.25
N GLN A 103 3.68 -22.80 25.29
CA GLN A 103 4.32 -23.45 26.43
C GLN A 103 4.17 -22.64 27.73
N SER A 104 4.02 -21.32 27.63
CA SER A 104 3.80 -20.44 28.80
C SER A 104 2.37 -20.51 29.36
N TRP A 105 1.41 -21.12 28.66
CA TRP A 105 0.01 -21.19 29.10
C TRP A 105 -0.23 -22.19 30.24
N GLY A 106 0.75 -23.04 30.56
CA GLY A 106 0.61 -24.09 31.58
C GLY A 106 -0.11 -25.32 31.04
N GLU A 107 -0.91 -25.98 31.88
CA GLU A 107 -1.68 -27.16 31.49
C GLU A 107 -2.89 -26.77 30.64
N VAL A 108 -3.03 -27.39 29.47
CA VAL A 108 -4.11 -27.12 28.51
C VAL A 108 -4.85 -28.42 28.23
N ASP A 109 -6.08 -28.52 28.74
CA ASP A 109 -6.91 -29.73 28.60
C ASP A 109 -7.48 -29.91 27.17
N ARG A 110 -7.77 -28.81 26.50
CA ARG A 110 -8.50 -28.79 25.22
C ARG A 110 -7.97 -27.71 24.29
N LEU A 111 -7.72 -28.09 23.04
CA LEU A 111 -7.33 -27.19 21.96
C LEU A 111 -8.47 -27.09 20.95
N ILE A 112 -8.91 -25.87 20.66
CA ILE A 112 -9.90 -25.60 19.62
C ILE A 112 -9.15 -25.15 18.36
N LYS A 113 -9.33 -25.89 17.27
CA LYS A 113 -8.84 -25.50 15.96
C LYS A 113 -9.95 -24.82 15.18
N ALA A 114 -9.78 -23.53 14.90
CA ALA A 114 -10.64 -22.76 14.01
C ALA A 114 -9.84 -22.32 12.78
N ASP A 115 -10.48 -22.31 11.61
CA ASP A 115 -9.90 -21.84 10.35
C ASP A 115 -10.96 -21.07 9.56
N ILE A 116 -10.54 -20.06 8.80
CA ILE A 116 -11.44 -19.18 8.04
C ILE A 116 -11.48 -19.66 6.59
N VAL A 117 -12.68 -20.02 6.12
CA VAL A 117 -12.89 -20.45 4.73
C VAL A 117 -12.79 -19.24 3.80
N GLY A 118 -11.83 -19.27 2.86
CA GLY A 118 -11.68 -18.21 1.86
C GLY A 118 -11.28 -16.85 2.45
N CYS A 119 -10.37 -16.85 3.44
CA CYS A 119 -9.97 -15.66 4.17
C CYS A 119 -9.61 -14.47 3.26
N PHE A 120 -8.83 -14.68 2.20
CA PHE A 120 -8.39 -13.60 1.29
C PHE A 120 -9.38 -13.26 0.19
N ASP A 121 -10.20 -14.23 -0.25
CA ASP A 121 -11.15 -14.03 -1.34
C ASP A 121 -12.39 -13.22 -0.88
N ASN A 122 -12.70 -13.27 0.42
CA ASN A 122 -13.91 -12.70 1.01
C ASN A 122 -13.65 -11.40 1.82
N ILE A 123 -12.50 -10.75 1.68
CA ILE A 123 -12.21 -9.50 2.39
C ILE A 123 -12.95 -8.35 1.74
N GLU A 124 -13.83 -7.67 2.48
CA GLU A 124 -14.51 -6.48 2.01
C GLU A 124 -13.52 -5.30 1.86
N HIS A 125 -13.31 -4.86 0.62
CA HIS A 125 -12.35 -3.79 0.31
C HIS A 125 -12.67 -2.46 0.99
N ALA A 126 -13.96 -2.11 1.15
CA ALA A 126 -14.36 -0.87 1.82
C ALA A 126 -13.94 -0.87 3.30
N LEU A 127 -14.19 -1.98 4.01
CA LEU A 127 -13.79 -2.15 5.39
C LEU A 127 -12.25 -2.13 5.51
N LEU A 128 -11.53 -2.87 4.67
CA LEU A 128 -10.07 -2.88 4.69
C LEU A 128 -9.49 -1.47 4.51
N ASN A 129 -9.95 -0.74 3.49
CA ASN A 129 -9.50 0.61 3.22
C ASN A 129 -9.81 1.57 4.37
N SER A 130 -10.97 1.42 5.01
CA SER A 130 -11.33 2.22 6.18
C SER A 130 -10.35 2.01 7.33
N ARG A 131 -9.96 0.75 7.60
CA ARG A 131 -9.00 0.39 8.65
C ARG A 131 -7.60 0.89 8.35
N VAL A 132 -7.16 0.82 7.10
CA VAL A 132 -5.84 1.35 6.70
C VAL A 132 -5.79 2.87 6.87
N ARG A 133 -6.82 3.58 6.38
CA ARG A 133 -6.90 5.05 6.48
C ARG A 133 -6.90 5.56 7.92
N LEU A 134 -7.59 4.85 8.82
CA LEU A 134 -7.62 5.21 10.24
C LEU A 134 -6.22 5.22 10.89
N ASN A 135 -5.29 4.38 10.43
CA ASN A 135 -3.99 4.21 11.07
C ASN A 135 -2.84 4.96 10.38
N ILE A 136 -2.96 5.28 9.08
CA ILE A 136 -1.93 6.03 8.34
C ILE A 136 -2.09 7.56 8.51
N GLY A 137 -3.27 8.02 8.96
CA GLY A 137 -3.53 9.42 9.28
C GLY A 137 -3.88 10.28 8.06
N ASN A 138 -4.91 11.11 8.20
CA ASN A 138 -5.19 12.20 7.26
C ASN A 138 -4.34 13.41 7.66
N HIS A 139 -3.08 13.47 7.22
CA HIS A 139 -2.25 14.66 7.41
C HIS A 139 -2.57 15.72 6.35
N ASN A 140 -3.83 16.14 6.25
CA ASN A 140 -4.30 17.20 5.35
C ASN A 140 -5.11 18.27 6.12
N GLU A 141 -4.70 18.58 7.35
CA GLU A 141 -5.17 19.78 8.06
C GLU A 141 -3.96 20.51 8.67
N ASN A 142 -3.34 21.37 7.85
CA ASN A 142 -2.84 22.72 8.18
C ASN A 142 -1.97 23.28 7.04
#